data_AF-A0AA37JHB2-F1
#
_entry.id   AF-A0AA37JHB2-F1
#
_cell.length_a   1.000
_cell.length_b   1.000
_cell.length_c   1.000
_cell.angle_alpha   90.00
_cell.angle_beta   90.00
_cell.angle_gamma   90.00
#
_symmetry.space_group_name_H-M   'P 1'
#
loop_
_entity.id
_entity.type
_entity.pdbx_description
1 polymer ?
#
loop_
_entity_poly.entity_id
_entity_poly.type
_entity_poly.pdbx_seq_one_letter_code
_entity_poly.pdbx_strand_id
1 'polypeptide(L)'
;MVCPFPGHDVRWDPKSQARQRKLCEGCTKVLMGTEHPGSEGYKKRTEYMMKRADYVVAVYDNDPKHYSGVETAMGIAEKRNLSIVLIHPDTGIINIVDHYRERHTD
;
A
#
# COMPACT_ATOMS: atom_id res chain seq x y z
N MET A 1 -9.82 3.42 5.57
CA MET A 1 -8.35 3.35 5.73
C MET A 1 -7.94 2.10 6.49
N VAL A 2 -6.75 1.58 6.23
CA VAL A 2 -6.12 0.53 7.04
C VAL A 2 -4.85 1.13 7.64
N CYS A 3 -4.67 1.01 8.94
CA CYS A 3 -3.51 1.48 9.71
C CYS A 3 -2.73 0.25 10.23
N PRO A 4 -1.42 0.38 10.52
CA PRO A 4 -0.63 -0.77 10.94
C PRO A 4 -1.04 -1.27 12.34
N PHE A 5 -1.15 -0.37 13.32
CA PHE A 5 -1.58 -0.64 14.70
C PHE A 5 -2.03 0.66 15.40
N PRO A 6 -2.74 0.58 16.54
CA PRO A 6 -3.12 1.76 17.32
C PRO A 6 -1.90 2.58 17.79
N GLY A 7 -1.93 3.90 17.59
CA GLY A 7 -0.85 4.79 18.04
C GLY A 7 0.43 4.74 17.20
N HIS A 8 0.39 4.24 15.96
CA HIS A 8 1.54 4.25 15.06
C HIS A 8 2.07 5.66 14.70
N ASP A 9 1.27 6.69 14.92
CA ASP A 9 1.55 8.09 14.63
C ASP A 9 1.98 8.91 15.85
N VAL A 10 2.06 8.33 17.06
CA VAL A 10 2.33 9.09 18.31
C VAL A 10 3.65 9.85 18.32
N ARG A 11 4.63 9.39 17.53
CA ARG A 11 5.94 10.04 17.41
C ARG A 11 6.03 11.06 16.26
N TRP A 12 4.96 11.24 15.49
CA TRP A 12 4.95 12.17 14.37
C TRP A 12 4.80 13.60 14.88
N ASP A 13 5.16 14.57 14.04
CA ASP A 13 4.94 15.98 14.33
C ASP A 13 3.42 16.30 14.44
N PRO A 14 3.02 17.34 15.19
CA PRO A 14 1.60 17.66 15.41
C PRO A 14 0.80 17.87 14.12
N LYS A 15 1.41 18.43 13.07
CA LYS A 15 0.74 18.67 11.78
C LYS A 15 0.45 17.36 11.07
N SER A 16 1.39 16.40 11.08
CA SER A 16 1.16 15.07 10.50
C SER A 16 0.13 14.25 11.29
N GLN A 17 0.12 14.33 12.62
CA GLN A 17 -0.92 13.70 13.43
C GLN A 17 -2.31 14.28 13.14
N ALA A 18 -2.42 15.61 13.04
CA ALA A 18 -3.69 16.27 12.70
C ALA A 18 -4.19 15.87 11.31
N ARG A 19 -3.30 15.79 10.31
CA ARG A 19 -3.62 15.30 8.97
C ARG A 19 -4.14 13.86 9.02
N GLN A 20 -3.47 12.97 9.75
CA GLN A 20 -3.88 11.57 9.89
C GLN A 20 -5.25 11.43 10.55
N ARG A 21 -5.52 12.18 11.62
CA ARG A 21 -6.85 12.21 12.26
C ARG A 21 -7.95 12.62 11.30
N LYS A 22 -7.74 13.70 10.54
CA LYS A 22 -8.71 14.17 9.53
C LYS A 22 -8.98 13.10 8.46
N LEU A 23 -7.96 12.35 8.03
CA LEU A 23 -8.13 11.23 7.09
C LEU A 23 -8.92 10.07 7.73
N CYS A 24 -8.67 9.73 9.00
CA CYS A 24 -9.44 8.73 9.74
C CYS A 24 -10.93 9.11 9.83
N GLU A 25 -11.23 10.34 10.22
CA GLU A 25 -12.59 10.87 10.40
C GLU A 25 -13.40 10.84 9.10
N GLY A 26 -12.75 11.07 7.96
CA GLY A 26 -13.37 11.01 6.64
C GLY A 26 -13.56 9.59 6.08
N CYS A 27 -13.06 8.54 6.75
CA CYS A 27 -13.17 7.17 6.25
C CYS A 27 -14.45 6.49 6.72
N THR A 28 -15.12 5.77 5.82
CA THR A 28 -16.24 4.87 6.18
C THR A 28 -15.84 3.82 7.22
N LYS A 29 -14.60 3.32 7.14
CA LYS A 29 -14.05 2.36 8.09
C LYS A 29 -12.56 2.58 8.28
N VAL A 30 -12.10 2.47 9.52
CA VAL A 30 -10.68 2.39 9.87
C VAL A 30 -10.42 0.99 10.43
N LEU A 31 -9.45 0.29 9.86
CA LEU A 31 -9.03 -1.05 10.28
C LEU A 31 -7.57 -1.03 10.73
N MET A 32 -7.20 -1.96 11.60
CA MET A 32 -5.83 -2.14 12.06
C MET A 32 -5.24 -3.44 11.50
N GLY A 33 -3.95 -3.42 11.14
CA GLY A 33 -3.20 -4.61 10.72
C GLY A 33 -2.93 -5.56 11.89
N THR A 34 -2.61 -4.99 13.06
CA THR A 34 -2.47 -5.69 14.34
C THR A 34 -3.04 -4.85 15.49
N GLU A 35 -3.37 -5.51 16.60
CA GLU A 35 -3.79 -4.83 17.83
C GLU A 35 -2.61 -4.23 18.61
N HIS A 36 -1.41 -4.76 18.40
CA HIS A 36 -0.20 -4.36 19.11
C HIS A 36 0.86 -3.75 18.17
N PRO A 37 1.72 -2.84 18.69
CA PRO A 37 2.84 -2.28 17.94
C PRO A 37 3.83 -3.35 17.44
N GLY A 38 4.34 -3.17 16.22
CA GLY A 38 5.36 -4.04 15.64
C GLY A 38 5.43 -3.95 14.12
N SER A 39 6.49 -4.52 13.54
CA SER A 39 6.69 -4.59 12.08
C SER A 39 5.59 -5.41 11.39
N GLU A 40 5.00 -6.38 12.08
CA GLU A 40 3.94 -7.24 11.55
C GLU A 40 2.69 -6.44 11.13
N GLY A 41 2.33 -5.39 11.87
CA GLY A 41 1.19 -4.54 11.55
C GLY A 41 1.30 -3.90 10.17
N TYR A 42 2.51 -3.48 9.79
CA TYR A 42 2.78 -2.92 8.46
C TYR A 42 2.58 -3.97 7.36
N LYS A 43 3.10 -5.19 7.55
CA LYS A 43 2.94 -6.30 6.60
C LYS A 43 1.47 -6.69 6.44
N LYS A 44 0.76 -6.95 7.55
CA LYS A 44 -0.67 -7.34 7.55
C LYS A 44 -1.56 -6.27 6.94
N ARG A 45 -1.30 -4.99 7.23
CA ARG A 45 -2.00 -3.87 6.59
C ARG A 45 -1.83 -3.91 5.07
N THR A 46 -0.61 -4.02 4.57
CA THR A 46 -0.32 -4.06 3.13
C THR A 46 -0.98 -5.27 2.48
N GLU A 47 -0.85 -6.46 3.07
CA GLU A 47 -1.51 -7.67 2.57
C GLU A 47 -3.04 -7.51 2.50
N TYR A 48 -3.66 -6.92 3.53
CA TYR A 48 -5.10 -6.71 3.56
C TYR A 48 -5.56 -5.83 2.40
N MET A 49 -4.87 -4.71 2.15
CA MET A 49 -5.18 -3.78 1.06
C MET A 49 -4.94 -4.45 -0.30
N MET A 50 -3.77 -5.05 -0.48
CA MET A 50 -3.37 -5.68 -1.74
C MET A 50 -4.20 -6.90 -2.10
N LYS A 51 -4.82 -7.61 -1.15
CA LYS A 51 -5.75 -8.73 -1.42
C LYS A 51 -7.15 -8.27 -1.86
N ARG A 52 -7.50 -7.00 -1.63
CA ARG A 52 -8.84 -6.44 -1.87
C ARG A 52 -8.90 -5.36 -2.95
N ALA A 53 -7.75 -4.85 -3.35
CA ALA A 53 -7.67 -3.91 -4.46
C ALA A 53 -7.95 -4.61 -5.79
N ASP A 54 -8.64 -3.93 -6.70
CA ASP A 54 -8.77 -4.33 -8.10
C ASP A 54 -7.64 -3.73 -8.96
N TYR A 55 -7.17 -2.55 -8.57
CA TYR A 55 -6.09 -1.80 -9.20
C TYR A 55 -5.19 -1.18 -8.12
N VAL A 56 -3.91 -1.05 -8.41
CA VAL A 56 -2.94 -0.43 -7.50
C VAL A 56 -2.31 0.77 -8.18
N VAL A 57 -2.25 1.90 -7.47
CA VAL A 57 -1.45 3.06 -7.88
C VAL A 57 -0.38 3.26 -6.82
N ALA A 58 0.88 3.28 -7.23
CA ALA A 58 2.02 3.47 -6.35
C ALA A 58 2.93 4.57 -6.87
N VAL A 59 3.39 5.43 -5.96
CA VAL A 59 4.49 6.36 -6.22
C VAL A 59 5.76 5.67 -5.76
N TYR A 60 6.63 5.30 -6.70
CA TYR A 60 7.80 4.45 -6.45
C TYR A 60 8.92 4.77 -7.44
N ASP A 61 10.16 4.83 -6.94
CA ASP A 61 11.37 5.20 -7.67
C ASP A 61 12.13 4.01 -8.28
N ASN A 62 11.61 2.79 -8.13
CA ASN A 62 12.27 1.55 -8.54
C ASN A 62 13.64 1.30 -7.89
N ASP A 63 13.95 1.93 -6.75
CA ASP A 63 15.15 1.57 -5.97
C ASP A 63 14.82 0.41 -5.00
N PRO A 64 15.38 -0.79 -5.21
CA PRO A 64 15.13 -1.94 -4.33
C PRO A 64 15.79 -1.80 -2.95
N LYS A 65 16.69 -0.83 -2.74
CA LYS A 65 17.48 -0.74 -1.50
C LYS A 65 16.71 -0.31 -0.25
N HIS A 66 15.47 0.16 -0.39
CA HIS A 66 14.85 0.97 0.66
C HIS A 66 13.53 0.44 1.26
N TYR A 67 12.85 -0.60 0.73
CA TYR A 67 11.48 -0.88 1.19
C TYR A 67 10.99 -2.34 1.10
N SER A 68 11.09 -3.09 2.21
CA SER A 68 10.51 -4.45 2.36
C SER A 68 8.99 -4.51 2.19
N GLY A 69 8.31 -3.37 2.42
CA GLY A 69 6.86 -3.25 2.19
C GLY A 69 6.47 -3.25 0.71
N VAL A 70 7.34 -2.75 -0.16
CA VAL A 70 7.12 -2.73 -1.62
C VAL A 70 7.31 -4.13 -2.18
N GLU A 71 8.32 -4.87 -1.76
CA GLU A 71 8.51 -6.28 -2.16
C GLU A 71 7.28 -7.14 -1.85
N THR A 72 6.71 -6.97 -0.66
CA THR A 72 5.47 -7.66 -0.26
C THR A 72 4.31 -7.28 -1.18
N ALA A 73 4.16 -5.99 -1.52
CA ALA A 73 3.10 -5.53 -2.41
C ALA A 73 3.29 -6.06 -3.84
N MET A 74 4.50 -5.98 -4.40
CA MET A 74 4.82 -6.47 -5.74
C MET A 74 4.59 -7.97 -5.86
N GLY A 75 5.05 -8.76 -4.88
CA GLY A 75 4.84 -10.20 -4.87
C GLY A 75 3.36 -10.60 -4.77
N ILE A 76 2.51 -9.79 -4.12
CA ILE A 76 1.05 -10.02 -4.11
C ILE A 76 0.43 -9.60 -5.45
N ALA A 77 0.87 -8.49 -6.03
CA ALA A 77 0.35 -8.00 -7.30
C ALA A 77 0.62 -8.99 -8.44
N GLU A 78 1.83 -9.55 -8.50
CA GLU A 78 2.19 -10.61 -9.44
C GLU A 78 1.29 -11.85 -9.25
N LYS A 79 1.17 -12.36 -8.02
CA LYS A 79 0.34 -13.54 -7.71
C LYS A 79 -1.15 -13.34 -8.02
N ARG A 80 -1.65 -12.12 -7.85
CA ARG A 80 -3.07 -11.76 -8.08
C ARG A 80 -3.32 -11.22 -9.49
N ASN A 81 -2.30 -11.10 -10.31
CA ASN A 81 -2.42 -10.52 -11.65
C ASN A 81 -2.97 -9.08 -11.64
N LEU A 82 -2.62 -8.29 -10.61
CA LEU A 82 -3.16 -6.94 -10.41
C LEU A 82 -2.45 -5.93 -11.29
N SER A 83 -3.21 -5.16 -12.06
CA SER A 83 -2.66 -4.00 -12.77
C SER A 83 -2.14 -2.97 -11.78
N ILE A 84 -0.88 -2.56 -11.98
CA ILE A 84 -0.22 -1.54 -11.17
C ILE A 84 0.16 -0.34 -12.05
N VAL A 85 -0.23 0.85 -11.63
CA VAL A 85 0.29 2.11 -12.16
C VAL A 85 1.40 2.60 -11.23
N LEU A 86 2.61 2.71 -11.77
CA LEU A 86 3.80 3.20 -11.08
C LEU A 86 4.10 4.62 -11.55
N ILE A 87 4.20 5.56 -10.62
CA ILE A 87 4.55 6.96 -10.89
C ILE A 87 5.91 7.23 -10.24
N HIS A 88 6.90 7.58 -11.06
CA HIS A 88 8.21 7.94 -10.55
C HIS A 88 8.12 9.29 -9.80
N PRO A 89 8.57 9.39 -8.54
CA PRO A 89 8.40 10.60 -7.73
C PRO A 89 9.09 11.83 -8.31
N ASP A 90 10.32 11.67 -8.83
CA ASP A 90 11.10 12.82 -9.35
C ASP A 90 10.73 13.24 -10.78
N THR A 91 10.47 12.28 -11.66
CA THR A 91 10.28 12.54 -13.10
C THR A 91 8.81 12.60 -13.50
N GLY A 92 7.90 12.08 -12.66
CA GLY A 92 6.48 11.94 -12.99
C GLY A 92 6.19 10.92 -14.09
N ILE A 93 7.19 10.18 -14.56
CA ILE A 93 7.01 9.13 -15.58
C ILE A 93 6.06 8.08 -15.03
N ILE A 94 5.08 7.71 -15.85
CA ILE A 94 4.05 6.72 -15.53
C ILE A 94 4.39 5.43 -16.27
N ASN A 95 4.48 4.33 -15.52
CA ASN A 95 4.60 2.97 -16.07
C ASN A 95 3.39 2.16 -15.64
N ILE A 96 2.77 1.46 -16.59
CA ILE A 96 1.65 0.55 -16.31
C ILE A 96 2.19 -0.87 -16.41
N VAL A 97 2.08 -1.61 -15.32
CA VAL A 97 2.39 -3.04 -15.26
C VAL A 97 1.08 -3.78 -15.30
N ASP A 98 0.70 -4.24 -16.50
CA ASP A 98 -0.42 -5.13 -16.69
C ASP A 98 0.08 -6.57 -16.67
N HIS A 99 -0.40 -7.35 -15.70
CA HIS A 99 -0.10 -8.78 -15.66
C HIS A 99 -1.03 -9.60 -16.58
N TYR A 100 -1.70 -8.99 -17.57
CA TYR A 100 -2.74 -9.64 -18.37
C TYR A 100 -2.31 -11.03 -18.88
N ARG A 101 -2.96 -12.11 -18.39
CA ARG A 101 -2.89 -13.42 -19.05
C ARG A 101 -3.76 -13.34 -20.29
N GLU A 102 -3.20 -13.66 -21.45
CA GLU A 102 -4.02 -14.14 -22.57
C GLU A 102 -4.88 -15.29 -22.04
N ARG A 103 -6.17 -15.03 -21.83
CA ARG A 103 -7.14 -16.13 -21.72
C ARG A 103 -7.20 -16.72 -23.12
N HIS A 104 -6.43 -17.77 -23.37
CA HIS A 104 -6.71 -18.65 -24.49
C HIS A 104 -8.18 -19.09 -24.36
N THR A 105 -8.97 -18.68 -25.34
CA THR A 105 -10.28 -19.24 -25.62
C THR A 105 -10.06 -20.69 -26.04
N ASP A 106 -10.54 -21.62 -25.23
CA ASP A 106 -10.97 -22.95 -25.67
C ASP A 106 -12.48 -22.94 -25.84
#